data_AF-A0A4Y2U8G0-F1
#
_entry.id   AF-A0A4Y2U8G0-F1
#
_cell.length_a   1.000
_cell.length_b   1.000
_cell.length_c   1.000
_cell.angle_alpha   90.00
_cell.angle_beta   90.00
_cell.angle_gamma   90.00
#
_symmetry.space_group_name_H-M   'P 1'
#
loop_
_entity.id
_entity.type
_entity.pdbx_description
1 polymer ?
#
loop_
_entity_poly.entity_id
_entity_poly.type
_entity_poly.pdbx_seq_one_letter_code
_entity_poly.pdbx_strand_id
1 'polypeptide(L)'
;MAPKVSHTYHFKSCSVPRRTRLTPEEIQRYKGYISRAAKKTGLTGITRTQLRKDEKIQGYPVEYLGICLYELVSKGKLMNASGKFVSTSLAPLVPRVTDWTAVMLFVEAAEKSGKNYKQLKRRFRRSMGENKLKQMLLFLMRSKILVQQQSPVFLHHLHKKEEQ
;
A
#
# COMPACT_ATOMS: atom_id res chain seq x y z
N MET A 1 5.86 -20.25 71.54
CA MET A 1 6.22 -19.60 70.25
C MET A 1 5.88 -20.57 69.12
N ALA A 2 4.96 -20.23 68.22
CA ALA A 2 4.62 -21.06 67.07
C ALA A 2 5.17 -20.40 65.79
N PRO A 3 5.79 -21.15 64.85
CA PRO A 3 6.37 -20.56 63.66
C PRO A 3 5.26 -20.18 62.67
N LYS A 4 5.25 -18.91 62.23
CA LYS A 4 4.41 -18.46 61.11
C LYS A 4 5.03 -18.97 59.79
N VAL A 5 4.40 -19.96 59.19
CA VAL A 5 4.73 -20.42 57.83
C VAL A 5 4.16 -19.42 56.82
N SER A 6 5.03 -18.68 56.14
CA SER A 6 4.63 -17.79 55.04
C SER A 6 4.51 -18.60 53.75
N HIS A 7 3.28 -18.86 53.28
CA HIS A 7 3.06 -19.40 51.94
C HIS A 7 3.07 -18.26 50.91
N THR A 8 4.16 -18.16 50.14
CA THR A 8 4.21 -17.34 48.92
C THR A 8 3.64 -18.14 47.75
N TYR A 9 2.38 -17.86 47.40
CA TYR A 9 1.78 -18.36 46.16
C TYR A 9 2.36 -17.58 44.97
N HIS A 10 3.33 -18.17 44.29
CA HIS A 10 3.75 -17.69 42.97
C HIS A 10 2.73 -18.15 41.93
N PHE A 11 1.79 -17.27 41.58
CA PHE A 11 1.00 -17.43 40.35
C PHE A 11 1.95 -17.38 39.15
N LYS A 12 2.36 -18.55 38.65
CA LYS A 12 2.96 -18.66 37.32
C LYS A 12 1.88 -18.31 36.31
N SER A 13 1.88 -17.07 35.81
CA SER A 13 1.08 -16.70 34.65
C SER A 13 1.53 -17.58 33.49
N CYS A 14 0.67 -18.50 33.05
CA CYS A 14 0.85 -19.19 31.78
C CYS A 14 0.85 -18.13 30.68
N SER A 15 2.03 -17.79 30.17
CA SER A 15 2.16 -16.96 28.99
C SER A 15 1.56 -17.75 27.82
N VAL A 16 0.34 -17.37 27.42
CA VAL A 16 -0.26 -17.85 26.18
C VAL A 16 0.75 -17.55 25.06
N PRO A 17 1.14 -18.54 24.24
CA PRO A 17 2.04 -18.29 23.13
C PRO A 17 1.43 -17.20 22.26
N ARG A 18 2.07 -16.02 22.21
CA ARG A 18 1.69 -15.00 21.23
C ARG A 18 1.79 -15.66 19.88
N ARG A 19 0.64 -15.88 19.22
CA ARG A 19 0.55 -16.51 17.90
C ARG A 19 1.43 -15.70 16.95
N THR A 20 2.63 -16.20 16.66
CA THR A 20 3.67 -15.41 16.00
C THR A 20 3.44 -15.29 14.49
N ARG A 21 2.64 -16.18 13.91
CA ARG A 21 2.36 -16.22 12.47
C ARG A 21 0.87 -16.23 12.20
N LEU A 22 0.46 -15.33 11.31
CA LEU A 22 -0.89 -15.31 10.73
C LEU A 22 -1.02 -16.44 9.72
N THR A 23 -2.20 -17.05 9.70
CA THR A 23 -2.63 -17.98 8.64
C THR A 23 -2.78 -17.25 7.30
N PRO A 24 -2.68 -17.96 6.15
CA PRO A 24 -2.94 -17.37 4.84
C PRO A 24 -4.29 -16.64 4.74
N GLU A 25 -5.33 -17.19 5.38
CA GLU A 25 -6.68 -16.62 5.40
C GLU A 25 -6.74 -15.32 6.22
N GLU A 26 -6.02 -15.26 7.33
CA GLU A 26 -5.89 -14.04 8.14
C GLU A 26 -5.13 -12.95 7.37
N ILE A 27 -4.05 -13.31 6.66
CA ILE A 27 -3.29 -12.39 5.80
C ILE A 27 -4.19 -11.85 4.68
N GLN A 28 -4.98 -12.71 4.05
CA GLN A 28 -5.88 -12.31 2.98
C GLN A 28 -6.98 -11.37 3.48
N ARG A 29 -7.58 -11.67 4.65
CA ARG A 29 -8.54 -10.78 5.31
C ARG A 29 -7.91 -9.43 5.65
N TYR A 30 -6.68 -9.44 6.17
CA TYR A 30 -5.92 -8.24 6.52
C TYR A 30 -5.65 -7.34 5.30
N LYS A 31 -5.20 -7.92 4.19
CA LYS A 31 -5.07 -7.22 2.89
C LYS A 31 -6.39 -6.61 2.43
N GLY A 32 -7.50 -7.32 2.65
CA GLY A 32 -8.85 -6.84 2.40
C GLY A 32 -9.24 -5.63 3.26
N TYR A 33 -8.85 -5.57 4.54
CA TYR A 33 -9.06 -4.40 5.39
C TYR A 33 -8.26 -3.19 4.90
N ILE A 34 -6.97 -3.36 4.61
CA ILE A 34 -6.11 -2.29 4.08
C ILE A 34 -6.70 -1.71 2.79
N SER A 35 -7.10 -2.57 1.86
CA SER A 35 -7.66 -2.15 0.57
C SER A 35 -8.97 -1.37 0.74
N ARG A 36 -9.84 -1.81 1.65
CA ARG A 36 -11.10 -1.12 1.98
C ARG A 36 -10.84 0.23 2.65
N ALA A 37 -9.91 0.31 3.60
CA ALA A 37 -9.54 1.56 4.25
C ALA A 37 -9.00 2.58 3.24
N ALA A 38 -8.10 2.16 2.33
CA ALA A 38 -7.61 3.00 1.24
C ALA A 38 -8.72 3.47 0.31
N LYS A 39 -9.68 2.59 -0.05
CA LYS A 39 -10.83 2.96 -0.89
C LYS A 39 -11.72 4.01 -0.22
N LYS A 40 -11.99 3.88 1.10
CA LYS A 40 -12.81 4.84 1.86
C LYS A 40 -12.24 6.26 1.84
N THR A 41 -10.91 6.40 1.86
CA THR A 41 -10.24 7.71 1.82
C THR A 41 -10.19 8.36 0.42
N GLY A 42 -10.69 7.68 -0.61
CA GLY A 42 -10.72 8.21 -1.98
C GLY A 42 -9.32 8.52 -2.53
N LEU A 43 -9.22 9.57 -3.36
CA LEU A 43 -7.96 10.02 -3.97
C LEU A 43 -7.01 10.74 -3.00
N THR A 44 -7.51 11.13 -1.82
CA THR A 44 -6.65 11.68 -0.75
C THR A 44 -5.60 10.65 -0.33
N GLY A 45 -6.01 9.38 -0.28
CA GLY A 45 -5.20 8.25 0.12
C GLY A 45 -4.99 8.16 1.63
N ILE A 46 -4.60 6.98 2.09
CA ILE A 46 -4.38 6.67 3.49
C ILE A 46 -2.90 6.48 3.78
N THR A 47 -2.40 7.01 4.90
CA THR A 47 -1.00 6.82 5.32
C THR A 47 -0.83 5.54 6.15
N ARG A 48 0.41 5.07 6.31
CA ARG A 48 0.72 3.96 7.23
C ARG A 48 0.26 4.25 8.67
N THR A 49 0.47 5.48 9.13
CA THR A 49 0.07 5.90 10.49
C THR A 49 -1.44 5.87 10.67
N GLN A 50 -2.21 6.31 9.66
CA GLN A 50 -3.66 6.22 9.70
C GLN A 50 -4.15 4.76 9.65
N LEU A 51 -3.55 3.91 8.80
CA LEU A 51 -3.86 2.48 8.78
C LEU A 51 -3.61 1.82 10.14
N ARG A 52 -2.52 2.16 10.83
CA ARG A 52 -2.24 1.64 12.18
C ARG A 52 -3.26 2.07 13.24
N LYS A 53 -4.04 3.11 12.98
CA LYS A 53 -5.12 3.56 13.87
C LYS A 53 -6.48 2.95 13.52
N ASP A 54 -6.60 2.24 12.40
CA ASP A 54 -7.83 1.56 12.02
C ASP A 54 -8.05 0.36 12.95
N GLU A 55 -9.22 0.31 13.57
CA GLU A 55 -9.61 -0.73 14.54
C GLU A 55 -9.45 -2.15 13.98
N LYS A 56 -9.69 -2.33 12.67
CA LYS A 56 -9.58 -3.64 12.00
C LYS A 56 -8.14 -4.03 11.71
N ILE A 57 -7.19 -3.11 11.87
CA ILE A 57 -5.76 -3.29 11.57
C ILE A 57 -4.93 -3.34 12.85
N GLN A 58 -5.33 -2.62 13.91
CA GLN A 58 -4.61 -2.54 15.19
C GLN A 58 -4.28 -3.90 15.84
N GLY A 59 -5.13 -4.91 15.64
CA GLY A 59 -4.92 -6.25 16.21
C GLY A 59 -3.84 -7.10 15.54
N TYR A 60 -3.20 -6.62 14.47
CA TYR A 60 -2.21 -7.37 13.70
C TYR A 60 -0.77 -6.92 13.99
N PRO A 61 0.23 -7.82 13.96
CA PRO A 61 1.62 -7.42 14.18
C PRO A 61 2.10 -6.42 13.13
N VAL A 62 2.87 -5.42 13.57
CA VAL A 62 3.28 -4.26 12.75
C VAL A 62 4.07 -4.66 11.50
N GLU A 63 4.85 -5.74 11.58
CA GLU A 63 5.66 -6.27 10.49
C GLU A 63 4.80 -6.64 9.27
N TYR A 64 3.62 -7.21 9.50
CA TYR A 64 2.71 -7.62 8.43
C TYR A 64 2.14 -6.44 7.64
N LEU A 65 2.02 -5.25 8.25
CA LEU A 65 1.53 -4.06 7.55
C LEU A 65 2.46 -3.68 6.39
N GLY A 66 3.78 -3.70 6.62
CA GLY A 66 4.77 -3.37 5.61
C GLY A 66 4.74 -4.35 4.44
N ILE A 67 4.75 -5.65 4.76
CA ILE A 67 4.72 -6.75 3.80
C ILE A 67 3.44 -6.70 2.96
N CYS A 68 2.28 -6.57 3.60
CA CYS A 68 1.00 -6.54 2.89
C CYS A 68 0.84 -5.30 2.02
N LEU A 69 1.32 -4.13 2.46
CA LEU A 69 1.32 -2.92 1.63
C LEU A 69 2.22 -3.08 0.41
N TYR A 70 3.42 -3.64 0.58
CA TYR A 70 4.33 -3.91 -0.53
C TYR A 70 3.67 -4.84 -1.55
N GLU A 71 3.10 -5.95 -1.09
CA GLU A 71 2.46 -6.93 -1.97
C GLU A 71 1.22 -6.36 -2.69
N LEU A 72 0.40 -5.57 -1.99
CA LEU A 72 -0.76 -4.93 -2.61
C LEU A 72 -0.35 -3.89 -3.67
N VAL A 73 0.76 -3.18 -3.46
CA VAL A 73 1.31 -2.24 -4.45
C VAL A 73 1.92 -2.99 -5.64
N SER A 74 2.73 -4.02 -5.39
CA SER A 74 3.37 -4.80 -6.45
C SER A 74 2.36 -5.54 -7.34
N LYS A 75 1.23 -5.98 -6.76
CA LYS A 75 0.09 -6.56 -7.48
C LYS A 75 -0.85 -5.53 -8.11
N GLY A 76 -0.53 -4.24 -8.02
CA GLY A 76 -1.35 -3.16 -8.60
C GLY A 76 -2.73 -3.00 -7.98
N LYS A 77 -2.94 -3.48 -6.74
CA LYS A 77 -4.20 -3.28 -5.98
C LYS A 77 -4.23 -1.94 -5.25
N LEU A 78 -3.05 -1.44 -4.90
CA LEU A 78 -2.84 -0.11 -4.35
C LEU A 78 -1.79 0.64 -5.18
N MET A 79 -1.91 1.96 -5.16
CA MET A 79 -0.89 2.88 -5.65
C MET A 79 -0.30 3.63 -4.46
N ASN A 80 1.02 3.70 -4.36
CA ASN A 80 1.69 4.57 -3.39
C ASN A 80 2.01 5.94 -4.01
N ALA A 81 1.26 6.96 -3.62
CA ALA A 81 1.50 8.35 -3.94
C ALA A 81 2.31 9.04 -2.82
N SER A 82 3.62 8.74 -2.76
CA SER A 82 4.56 9.36 -1.81
C SER A 82 4.18 9.21 -0.33
N GLY A 83 3.89 7.98 0.10
CA GLY A 83 3.53 7.61 1.47
C GLY A 83 2.03 7.53 1.74
N LYS A 84 1.20 7.90 0.75
CA LYS A 84 -0.26 7.74 0.78
C LYS A 84 -0.69 6.63 -0.18
N PHE A 85 -1.45 5.67 0.32
CA PHE A 85 -1.94 4.54 -0.44
C PHE A 85 -3.34 4.81 -0.96
N VAL A 86 -3.54 4.63 -2.26
CA VAL A 86 -4.82 4.84 -2.95
C VAL A 86 -5.23 3.53 -3.62
N SER A 87 -6.50 3.16 -3.53
CA SER A 87 -6.97 1.94 -4.19
C SER A 87 -7.08 2.12 -5.70
N THR A 88 -6.53 1.18 -6.48
CA THR A 88 -6.69 1.15 -7.95
C THR A 88 -8.12 0.84 -8.39
N SER A 89 -8.97 0.39 -7.47
CA SER A 89 -10.42 0.29 -7.72
C SER A 89 -11.09 1.64 -7.97
N LEU A 90 -10.44 2.76 -7.60
CA LEU A 90 -10.90 4.13 -7.85
C LEU A 90 -10.48 4.67 -9.23
N ALA A 91 -9.83 3.86 -10.06
CA ALA A 91 -9.47 4.25 -11.41
C ALA A 91 -10.73 4.65 -12.21
N PRO A 92 -10.68 5.74 -13.00
CA PRO A 92 -11.76 6.09 -13.91
C PRO A 92 -11.94 4.99 -14.97
N LEU A 93 -13.19 4.79 -15.42
CA LEU A 93 -13.49 3.85 -16.50
C LEU A 93 -12.95 4.35 -17.86
N VAL A 94 -13.12 5.64 -18.14
CA VAL A 94 -12.71 6.25 -19.41
C VAL A 94 -12.00 7.59 -19.13
N PRO A 95 -10.67 7.58 -18.92
CA PRO A 95 -9.91 8.82 -18.88
C PRO A 95 -9.74 9.42 -20.28
N ARG A 96 -9.55 10.74 -20.35
CA ARG A 96 -9.21 11.42 -21.61
C ARG A 96 -7.88 10.90 -22.15
N VAL A 97 -7.86 10.55 -23.43
CA VAL A 97 -6.70 9.91 -24.09
C VAL A 97 -5.43 10.72 -23.92
N THR A 98 -5.49 12.01 -24.25
CA THR A 98 -4.35 12.94 -24.19
C THR A 98 -3.68 12.98 -22.81
N ASP A 99 -4.46 12.86 -21.74
CA ASP A 99 -3.95 12.99 -20.38
C ASP A 99 -3.17 11.75 -19.93
N TRP A 100 -3.69 10.53 -20.19
CA TRP A 100 -2.98 9.31 -19.78
C TRP A 100 -1.81 8.99 -20.71
N THR A 101 -1.90 9.28 -22.01
CA THR A 101 -0.79 9.08 -22.95
C THR A 101 0.40 9.96 -22.59
N ALA A 102 0.18 11.23 -22.22
CA ALA A 102 1.26 12.11 -21.79
C ALA A 102 1.98 11.59 -20.53
N VAL A 103 1.23 11.06 -19.57
CA VAL A 103 1.80 10.46 -18.36
C VAL A 103 2.59 9.19 -18.69
N MET A 104 2.03 8.32 -19.53
CA MET A 104 2.67 7.08 -19.98
C MET A 104 4.02 7.36 -20.66
N LEU A 105 4.04 8.23 -21.68
CA LEU A 105 5.25 8.58 -22.43
C LEU A 105 6.34 9.18 -21.52
N PHE A 106 5.95 9.99 -20.53
CA PHE A 106 6.92 10.57 -19.60
C PHE A 106 7.54 9.53 -18.65
N VAL A 107 6.78 8.49 -18.28
CA VAL A 107 7.31 7.37 -17.49
C VAL A 107 8.18 6.47 -18.37
N GLU A 108 7.73 6.17 -19.59
CA GLU A 108 8.45 5.35 -20.57
C GLU A 108 9.80 5.95 -20.96
N ALA A 109 9.89 7.27 -21.13
CA ALA A 109 11.15 7.97 -21.39
C ALA A 109 12.20 7.83 -20.26
N ALA A 110 11.83 7.30 -19.09
CA ALA A 110 12.76 6.98 -18.02
C ALA A 110 13.30 5.55 -18.11
N GLU A 111 12.79 4.75 -19.05
CA GLU A 111 13.09 3.34 -19.23
C GLU A 111 13.07 2.57 -17.89
N LYS A 112 14.19 1.96 -17.52
CA LYS A 112 14.38 1.15 -16.31
C LYS A 112 14.47 1.97 -15.02
N SER A 113 14.76 3.27 -15.10
CA SER A 113 14.87 4.13 -13.90
C SER A 113 13.50 4.54 -13.36
N GLY A 114 12.48 4.56 -14.23
CA GLY A 114 11.13 4.93 -13.87
C GLY A 114 10.99 6.38 -13.41
N LYS A 115 9.81 6.72 -12.92
CA LYS A 115 9.52 8.04 -12.33
C LYS A 115 8.82 7.85 -11.00
N ASN A 116 9.27 8.56 -9.98
CA ASN A 116 8.55 8.59 -8.70
C ASN A 116 7.38 9.60 -8.75
N TYR A 117 6.45 9.46 -7.80
CA TYR A 117 5.26 10.32 -7.74
C TYR A 117 5.59 11.83 -7.65
N LYS A 118 6.67 12.20 -6.95
CA LYS A 118 7.05 13.61 -6.78
C LYS A 118 7.50 14.23 -8.12
N GLN A 119 8.24 13.47 -8.93
CA GLN A 119 8.66 13.89 -10.27
C GLN A 119 7.45 14.07 -11.20
N LEU A 120 6.51 13.12 -11.18
CA LEU A 120 5.26 13.20 -11.94
C LEU A 120 4.44 14.42 -11.53
N LYS A 121 4.24 14.62 -10.22
CA LYS A 121 3.53 15.80 -9.69
C LYS A 121 4.20 17.10 -10.13
N ARG A 122 5.53 17.20 -10.09
CA ARG A 122 6.26 18.40 -10.53
C ARG A 122 6.09 18.65 -12.02
N ARG A 123 6.21 17.63 -12.87
CA ARG A 123 6.06 17.73 -14.32
C ARG A 123 4.67 18.19 -14.72
N PHE A 124 3.64 17.61 -14.10
CA PHE A 124 2.26 17.76 -14.51
C PHE A 124 1.48 18.82 -13.73
N ARG A 125 2.07 19.45 -12.70
CA ARG A 125 1.40 20.41 -11.80
C ARG A 125 0.59 21.49 -12.53
N ARG A 126 1.10 22.02 -13.64
CA ARG A 126 0.47 23.12 -14.40
C ARG A 126 -0.54 22.61 -15.43
N SER A 127 -0.33 21.44 -16.01
CA SER A 127 -1.17 20.88 -17.09
C SER A 127 -2.31 20.02 -16.56
N MET A 128 -2.13 19.34 -15.44
CA MET A 128 -3.17 18.56 -14.77
C MET A 128 -3.04 18.64 -13.25
N GLY A 129 -4.15 18.94 -12.58
CA GLY A 129 -4.20 18.96 -11.12
C GLY A 129 -3.85 17.59 -10.50
N GLU A 130 -3.49 17.58 -9.21
CA GLU A 130 -3.01 16.37 -8.53
C GLU A 130 -4.00 15.21 -8.59
N ASN A 131 -5.29 15.47 -8.40
CA ASN A 131 -6.32 14.44 -8.44
C ASN A 131 -6.45 13.81 -9.83
N LYS A 132 -6.35 14.63 -10.88
CA LYS A 132 -6.38 14.16 -12.27
C LYS A 132 -5.16 13.30 -12.59
N LEU A 133 -3.97 13.73 -12.15
CA LEU A 133 -2.75 12.92 -12.26
C LEU A 133 -2.90 11.56 -11.54
N LYS A 134 -3.45 11.54 -10.31
CA LYS A 134 -3.72 10.28 -9.60
C LYS A 134 -4.68 9.40 -10.39
N GLN A 135 -5.76 9.95 -10.93
CA GLN A 135 -6.70 9.19 -11.75
C GLN A 135 -6.03 8.56 -12.98
N MET A 136 -5.15 9.31 -13.67
CA MET A 136 -4.41 8.76 -14.82
C MET A 136 -3.48 7.63 -14.39
N LEU A 137 -2.74 7.79 -13.29
CA LEU A 137 -1.86 6.74 -12.77
C LEU A 137 -2.63 5.50 -12.31
N LEU A 138 -3.77 5.68 -11.64
CA LEU A 138 -4.64 4.57 -11.23
C LEU A 138 -5.17 3.82 -12.46
N PHE A 139 -5.58 4.53 -13.50
CA PHE A 139 -6.00 3.92 -14.76
C PHE A 139 -4.85 3.12 -15.40
N LEU A 140 -3.69 3.73 -15.58
CA LEU A 140 -2.53 3.08 -16.19
C LEU A 140 -2.07 1.84 -15.41
N MET A 141 -2.13 1.88 -14.08
CA MET A 141 -1.85 0.72 -13.23
C MET A 141 -2.93 -0.36 -13.34
N ARG A 142 -4.21 0.02 -13.37
CA ARG A 142 -5.33 -0.92 -13.53
C ARG A 142 -5.28 -1.63 -14.89
N SER A 143 -4.90 -0.91 -15.94
CA SER A 143 -4.69 -1.43 -17.29
C SER A 143 -3.37 -2.19 -17.45
N LYS A 144 -2.59 -2.35 -16.37
CA LYS A 144 -1.27 -3.01 -16.35
C LYS A 144 -0.23 -2.40 -17.29
N ILE A 145 -0.44 -1.17 -17.75
CA ILE A 145 0.52 -0.42 -18.58
C ILE A 145 1.70 0.03 -17.72
N LEU A 146 1.38 0.57 -16.54
CA LEU A 146 2.37 0.94 -15.53
C LEU A 146 2.34 -0.03 -14.35
N VAL A 147 3.51 -0.29 -13.80
CA VAL A 147 3.71 -1.03 -12.55
C VAL A 147 4.46 -0.15 -11.57
N GLN A 148 4.32 -0.41 -10.27
CA GLN A 148 5.08 0.30 -9.24
C GLN A 148 6.07 -0.66 -8.58
N GLN A 149 7.33 -0.63 -9.02
CA GLN A 149 8.43 -1.40 -8.42
C GLN A 149 9.06 -0.54 -7.32
N GLN A 150 9.28 -1.09 -6.14
CA GLN A 150 9.83 -0.35 -4.99
C GLN A 150 9.07 0.97 -4.74
N SER A 151 7.95 0.89 -4.04
CA SER A 151 7.09 2.06 -3.85
C SER A 151 7.93 3.25 -3.30
N PRO A 152 8.03 4.39 -4.02
CA PRO A 152 7.01 4.92 -4.92
C PRO A 152 7.38 5.06 -6.42
N VAL A 153 8.23 4.20 -7.01
CA VAL A 153 8.67 4.35 -8.43
C VAL A 153 7.72 3.67 -9.41
N PHE A 154 7.24 4.41 -10.41
CA PHE A 154 6.43 3.93 -11.52
C PHE A 154 7.30 3.58 -12.72
N LEU A 155 7.05 2.44 -13.33
CA LEU A 155 7.76 1.92 -14.51
C LEU A 155 6.74 1.47 -15.55
N HIS A 156 7.12 1.56 -16.82
CA HIS A 156 6.38 0.86 -17.87
C HIS A 156 6.55 -0.66 -17.70
N HIS A 157 5.48 -1.43 -17.87
CA HIS A 157 5.51 -2.87 -17.61
C HIS A 157 6.56 -3.62 -18.44
N LEU A 158 6.84 -3.16 -19.66
CA LEU A 158 7.89 -3.72 -20.54
C LEU A 158 9.31 -3.60 -19.96
N HIS A 159 9.54 -2.67 -19.03
CA HIS A 159 10.83 -2.46 -18.39
C HIS A 159 10.91 -3.07 -16.99
N LYS A 160 9.84 -3.73 -16.54
CA LYS A 160 9.88 -4.50 -15.31
C LYS A 160 10.80 -5.70 -15.55
N LYS A 161 11.92 -5.79 -14.84
CA LYS A 161 12.73 -7.01 -14.83
C LYS A 161 11.83 -8.17 -14.42
N GLU A 162 11.84 -9.25 -15.21
CA GLU A 162 11.36 -10.54 -14.76
C GLU A 162 12.25 -10.94 -13.57
N GLU A 163 11.74 -10.77 -12.36
CA GLU A 163 12.30 -11.41 -11.17
C GLU A 163 11.96 -12.90 -11.33
N GLN A 164 12.90 -13.66 -11.90
CA GLN A 164 12.97 -15.12 -11.79
C GLN A 164 13.28 -15.52 -10.35
#